data_AF-A0A6A4PSU8-F1
#
_entry.id   AF-A0A6A4PSU8-F1
#
_cell.length_a   1.000
_cell.length_b   1.000
_cell.length_c   1.000
_cell.angle_alpha   90.00
_cell.angle_beta   90.00
_cell.angle_gamma   90.00
#
_symmetry.space_group_name_H-M   'P 1'
#
loop_
_entity.id
_entity.type
_entity.pdbx_description
1 polymer ?
#
loop_
_entity_poly.entity_id
_entity_poly.type
_entity_poly.pdbx_seq_one_letter_code
_entity_poly.pdbx_strand_id
1 'polypeptide(L)'
;MKCLLVIFLVFVVSSPCLSIPIRNKGGHRIFNVLNYGASGNGQTDDTHAFMEAWYEACGESKGTPTLLIPIGKTFKLQPVSFEGPCKSHSVHVKVSELGLFI
;
A
#
# COMPACT_ATOMS: atom_id res chain seq x y z
N MET A 1 14.67 -44.08 2.70
CA MET A 1 15.33 -42.77 2.93
C MET A 1 15.11 -41.78 1.78
N LYS A 2 15.19 -42.21 0.50
CA LYS A 2 14.92 -41.34 -0.68
C LYS A 2 13.46 -40.88 -0.80
N CYS A 3 12.47 -41.72 -0.45
CA CYS A 3 11.05 -41.32 -0.45
C CYS A 3 10.69 -40.32 0.65
N LEU A 4 11.41 -40.32 1.79
CA LEU A 4 11.20 -39.35 2.88
C LEU A 4 11.61 -37.93 2.45
N LEU A 5 12.65 -37.80 1.62
CA LEU A 5 13.06 -36.53 1.02
C LEU A 5 12.00 -35.97 0.05
N VAL A 6 11.32 -36.83 -0.70
CA VAL A 6 10.25 -36.41 -1.63
C VAL A 6 9.03 -35.88 -0.87
N ILE A 7 8.65 -36.54 0.22
CA ILE A 7 7.54 -36.10 1.07
C ILE A 7 7.86 -34.74 1.70
N PHE A 8 9.07 -34.54 2.20
CA PHE A 8 9.49 -33.25 2.79
C PHE A 8 9.38 -32.10 1.78
N LEU A 9 9.78 -32.31 0.52
CA LEU A 9 9.69 -31.29 -0.52
C LEU A 9 8.25 -30.91 -0.89
N VAL A 10 7.31 -31.86 -0.84
CA VAL A 10 5.89 -31.59 -1.12
C VAL A 10 5.25 -30.74 0.00
N PHE A 11 5.63 -30.96 1.26
CA PHE A 11 5.14 -30.16 2.39
C PHE A 11 5.57 -28.69 2.34
N VAL A 12 6.74 -28.38 1.73
CA VAL A 12 7.23 -26.99 1.60
C VAL A 12 6.42 -26.21 0.55
N VAL A 13 6.02 -26.85 -0.55
CA VAL A 13 5.23 -26.21 -1.61
C VAL A 13 3.73 -26.17 -1.34
N SER A 14 3.20 -27.11 -0.54
CA SER A 14 1.78 -27.11 -0.14
C SER A 14 1.47 -26.19 1.03
N SER A 15 2.50 -25.63 1.68
CA SER A 15 2.32 -24.67 2.76
C SER A 15 1.84 -23.34 2.16
N PRO A 16 0.60 -22.89 2.43
CA PRO A 16 0.04 -21.66 1.85
C PRO A 16 0.75 -20.39 2.33
N CYS A 17 1.79 -20.53 3.17
CA CYS A 17 2.61 -19.44 3.69
C CYS A 17 3.64 -18.91 2.68
N LEU A 18 3.97 -19.65 1.61
CA LEU A 18 4.88 -19.16 0.55
C LEU A 18 4.13 -18.47 -0.58
N SER A 19 3.26 -17.53 -0.25
CA SER A 19 2.83 -16.54 -1.23
C SER A 19 4.00 -15.58 -1.44
N ILE A 20 4.89 -15.85 -2.39
CA ILE A 20 5.87 -14.83 -2.84
C ILE A 20 5.04 -13.78 -3.60
N PRO A 21 4.86 -12.55 -3.09
CA PRO A 21 4.30 -11.51 -3.92
C PRO A 21 5.31 -11.25 -5.05
N ILE A 22 4.93 -11.57 -6.29
CA ILE A 22 5.67 -11.16 -7.47
C ILE A 22 5.62 -9.63 -7.51
N ARG A 23 6.58 -8.95 -6.87
CA ARG A 23 6.72 -7.50 -6.89
C ARG A 23 7.24 -7.10 -8.27
N ASN A 24 6.31 -6.96 -9.21
CA ASN A 24 6.59 -6.48 -10.55
C ASN A 24 7.34 -5.14 -10.45
N LYS A 25 8.60 -5.10 -10.90
CA LYS A 25 9.54 -3.98 -10.66
C LYS A 25 9.32 -2.77 -11.59
N GLY A 26 8.15 -2.65 -12.21
CA GLY A 26 7.72 -1.50 -13.02
C GLY A 26 6.31 -1.00 -12.73
N GLY A 27 5.77 -1.30 -11.54
CA GLY A 27 4.39 -0.97 -11.18
C GLY A 27 4.23 0.42 -10.56
N HIS A 28 3.25 1.18 -11.07
CA HIS A 28 2.66 2.35 -10.41
C HIS A 28 2.37 2.03 -8.94
N ARG A 29 3.12 2.64 -8.01
CA ARG A 29 3.01 2.37 -6.58
C ARG A 29 1.84 3.15 -6.00
N ILE A 30 0.82 2.44 -5.56
CA ILE A 30 -0.39 3.03 -4.98
C ILE A 30 -0.33 2.84 -3.45
N PHE A 31 -0.44 3.95 -2.74
CA PHE A 31 -0.46 4.05 -1.29
C PHE A 31 -1.87 4.49 -0.89
N ASN A 32 -2.78 3.52 -0.75
CA ASN A 32 -4.15 3.78 -0.36
C ASN A 32 -4.22 4.06 1.14
N VAL A 33 -4.76 5.21 1.55
CA VAL A 33 -4.86 5.61 2.97
C VAL A 33 -5.59 4.59 3.85
N LEU A 34 -6.48 3.77 3.30
CA LEU A 34 -7.15 2.69 4.04
C LEU A 34 -6.17 1.58 4.46
N ASN A 35 -5.12 1.32 3.68
CA ASN A 35 -4.10 0.33 4.01
C ASN A 35 -3.22 0.79 5.18
N TYR A 36 -3.32 2.07 5.55
CA TYR A 36 -2.64 2.71 6.69
C TYR A 36 -3.58 2.97 7.87
N GLY A 37 -4.80 2.39 7.84
CA GLY A 37 -5.72 2.44 8.96
C GLY A 37 -6.72 3.60 8.95
N ALA A 38 -6.83 4.36 7.84
CA ALA A 38 -7.88 5.36 7.74
C ALA A 38 -9.27 4.68 7.76
N SER A 39 -10.15 5.16 8.63
CA SER A 39 -11.51 4.65 8.81
C SER A 39 -12.43 5.15 7.69
N GLY A 40 -12.36 6.46 7.39
CA GLY A 40 -13.21 7.08 6.36
C GLY A 40 -14.69 7.15 6.75
N ASN A 41 -14.97 7.23 8.05
CA ASN A 41 -16.32 7.31 8.63
C ASN A 41 -16.78 8.74 9.02
N GLY A 42 -15.94 9.74 8.78
CA GLY A 42 -16.18 11.16 9.08
C GLY A 42 -16.08 11.55 10.56
N GLN A 43 -15.80 10.59 11.45
CA GLN A 43 -15.80 10.79 12.90
C GLN A 43 -14.43 10.55 13.52
N THR A 44 -13.81 9.43 13.14
CA THR A 44 -12.46 9.05 13.56
C THR A 44 -11.44 9.97 12.93
N ASP A 45 -10.46 10.40 13.71
CA ASP A 45 -9.35 11.19 13.19
C ASP A 45 -8.41 10.29 12.38
N ASP A 46 -8.39 10.50 11.06
CA ASP A 46 -7.64 9.71 10.09
C ASP A 46 -6.26 10.32 9.78
N THR A 47 -5.86 11.39 10.50
CA THR A 47 -4.62 12.15 10.25
C THR A 47 -3.38 11.26 10.22
N HIS A 48 -3.26 10.35 11.19
CA HIS A 48 -2.09 9.48 11.28
C HIS A 48 -1.95 8.57 10.05
N ALA A 49 -3.06 7.97 9.61
CA ALA A 49 -3.08 7.11 8.43
C ALA A 49 -2.71 7.86 7.14
N PHE A 50 -3.17 9.11 7.00
CA PHE A 50 -2.81 9.96 5.86
C PHE A 50 -1.33 10.32 5.86
N MET A 51 -0.76 10.67 7.02
CA MET A 51 0.66 11.01 7.13
C MET A 51 1.56 9.80 6.88
N GLU A 52 1.21 8.64 7.42
CA GLU A 52 1.96 7.40 7.19
C GLU A 52 1.95 7.00 5.71
N ALA A 53 0.77 7.03 5.09
CA ALA A 53 0.63 6.78 3.65
C ALA A 53 1.44 7.78 2.81
N TRP A 54 1.45 9.06 3.20
CA TRP A 54 2.24 10.10 2.54
C TRP A 54 3.74 9.84 2.68
N TYR A 55 4.25 9.51 3.86
CA TYR A 55 5.69 9.29 4.07
C TYR A 55 6.20 8.08 3.27
N GLU A 56 5.43 7.00 3.23
CA GLU A 56 5.75 5.83 2.40
C GLU A 56 5.70 6.17 0.90
N ALA A 57 4.68 6.91 0.44
CA ALA A 57 4.60 7.36 -0.93
C ALA A 57 5.78 8.26 -1.31
N CYS A 58 6.04 9.29 -0.52
CA CYS A 58 7.14 10.24 -0.70
C CYS A 58 8.51 9.56 -0.63
N GLY A 59 8.65 8.53 0.21
CA GLY A 59 9.87 7.74 0.39
C GLY A 59 10.15 6.69 -0.70
N GLU A 60 9.22 6.49 -1.65
CA GLU A 60 9.44 5.62 -2.80
C GLU A 60 10.44 6.27 -3.77
N SER A 61 11.32 5.44 -4.32
CA SER A 61 12.40 5.84 -5.23
C SER A 61 12.15 5.42 -6.68
N LYS A 62 11.08 4.65 -6.91
CA LYS A 62 10.76 4.06 -8.22
C LYS A 62 9.47 4.65 -8.77
N GLY A 63 9.60 5.28 -9.94
CA GLY A 63 8.47 5.84 -10.67
C GLY A 63 7.79 6.99 -9.93
N THR A 64 6.54 7.25 -10.29
CA THR A 64 5.69 8.26 -9.65
C THR A 64 4.71 7.58 -8.70
N PRO A 65 4.99 7.57 -7.39
CA PRO A 65 4.09 7.04 -6.38
C PRO A 65 2.78 7.83 -6.36
N THR A 66 1.69 7.16 -6.00
CA THR A 66 0.36 7.76 -5.87
C THR A 66 -0.18 7.54 -4.46
N LEU A 67 -0.41 8.62 -3.72
CA LEU A 67 -1.28 8.61 -2.56
C LEU A 67 -2.73 8.53 -3.05
N LEU A 68 -3.44 7.45 -2.70
CA LEU A 68 -4.82 7.21 -3.12
C LEU A 68 -5.79 7.43 -1.96
N ILE A 69 -6.77 8.30 -2.20
CA ILE A 69 -7.88 8.59 -1.29
C ILE A 69 -9.16 8.03 -1.95
N PRO A 70 -9.75 6.95 -1.39
CA PRO A 70 -10.91 6.34 -2.01
C PRO A 70 -12.16 7.21 -1.83
N ILE A 71 -12.98 7.32 -2.88
CA ILE A 71 -14.29 7.97 -2.77
C ILE A 71 -15.32 7.07 -2.06
N GLY A 72 -16.49 7.63 -1.77
CA GLY A 72 -17.53 6.95 -1.00
C GLY A 72 -17.24 6.89 0.50
N LYS A 73 -16.24 7.66 0.95
CA LYS A 73 -15.81 7.77 2.35
C LYS A 73 -15.66 9.23 2.74
N THR A 74 -15.70 9.49 4.04
CA THR A 74 -15.48 10.82 4.60
C THR A 74 -14.32 10.73 5.58
N PHE A 75 -13.24 11.48 5.32
CA PHE A 75 -12.05 11.44 6.17
C PHE A 75 -11.99 12.72 7.01
N LYS A 76 -11.84 12.56 8.33
CA LYS A 76 -11.65 13.69 9.23
C LYS A 76 -10.16 13.81 9.51
N LEU A 77 -9.58 14.96 9.18
CA LEU A 77 -8.16 15.25 9.39
C LEU A 77 -8.00 16.49 10.26
N GLN A 78 -6.96 16.52 11.07
CA GLN A 78 -6.39 17.76 11.58
C GLN A 78 -5.68 18.51 10.45
N PRO A 79 -5.30 19.78 10.66
CA PRO A 79 -4.39 20.46 9.75
C PRO A 79 -3.12 19.62 9.55
N VAL A 80 -2.83 19.25 8.30
CA VAL A 80 -1.67 18.45 7.91
C VAL A 80 -0.93 19.13 6.76
N SER A 81 0.39 18.94 6.72
CA SER A 81 1.25 19.37 5.62
C SER A 81 1.94 18.16 5.02
N PHE A 82 1.75 17.95 3.71
CA PHE A 82 2.39 16.88 2.96
C PHE A 82 3.76 17.35 2.47
N GLU A 83 4.75 17.25 3.35
CA GLU A 83 6.10 17.74 3.11
C GLU A 83 7.09 16.61 2.85
N GLY A 84 8.16 16.96 2.12
CA GLY A 84 9.29 16.08 1.85
C GLY A 84 10.30 16.02 3.00
N PRO A 85 11.52 15.50 2.73
CA PRO A 85 12.09 15.23 1.41
C PRO A 85 11.56 13.95 0.76
N CYS A 86 11.11 14.04 -0.50
CA CYS A 86 10.71 12.87 -1.28
C CYS A 86 11.87 12.33 -2.13
N LYS A 87 11.92 11.02 -2.29
CA LYS A 87 12.92 10.36 -3.15
C LYS A 87 12.49 10.36 -4.61
N SER A 88 11.20 10.28 -4.89
CA SER A 88 10.64 10.50 -6.22
C SER A 88 10.55 11.99 -6.55
N HIS A 89 10.77 12.33 -7.83
CA HIS A 89 10.63 13.70 -8.35
C HIS A 89 9.19 14.24 -8.28
N SER A 90 8.21 13.35 -8.29
CA SER A 90 6.79 13.69 -8.21
C SER A 90 6.03 12.65 -7.40
N VAL A 91 4.98 13.09 -6.71
CA VAL A 91 4.01 12.24 -6.02
C VAL A 91 2.63 12.65 -6.53
N HIS A 92 1.83 11.70 -7.00
CA HIS A 92 0.44 11.97 -7.35
C HIS A 92 -0.44 11.83 -6.11
N VAL A 93 -1.39 12.74 -5.94
CA VAL A 93 -2.49 12.58 -4.99
C VAL A 93 -3.76 12.40 -5.81
N LYS A 94 -4.42 11.25 -5.65
CA LYS A 94 -5.62 10.91 -6.44
C LYS A 94 -6.80 10.60 -5.53
N VAL A 95 -7.94 11.14 -5.92
CA VAL A 95 -9.26 10.81 -5.34
C VAL A 95 -9.99 9.95 -6.37
N SER A 96 -10.29 8.68 -6.07
CA SER A 96 -10.88 7.74 -7.04
C SER A 96 -11.70 6.63 -6.38
N GLU A 97 -12.59 5.96 -7.13
CA GLU A 97 -13.22 4.71 -6.66
C GLU A 97 -12.11 3.67 -6.44
N LEU A 98 -12.21 2.90 -5.35
CA LEU A 98 -11.31 1.80 -4.99
C LEU A 98 -10.81 1.11 -6.26
N GLY A 99 -9.49 0.89 -6.39
CA GLY A 99 -8.79 0.41 -7.59
C GLY A 99 -9.34 -0.86 -8.25
N LEU A 100 -10.53 -0.77 -8.84
CA LEU A 100 -11.29 -1.79 -9.56
C LEU A 100 -11.11 -1.66 -11.08
N PHE A 101 -10.15 -0.84 -11.51
CA PHE A 101 -9.69 -0.79 -12.89
C PHE A 101 -8.21 -1.17 -12.99
N ILE A 102 -7.82 -2.29 -12.37
CA ILE A 102 -6.66 -3.08 -12.81
C ILE A 102 -6.96 -4.56 -12.57
#